data_AF-A0AAJ2TF96-F1
#
_entry.id   AF-A0AAJ2TF96-F1
#
_cell.length_a   1.000
_cell.length_b   1.000
_cell.length_c   1.000
_cell.angle_alpha   90.00
_cell.angle_beta   90.00
_cell.angle_gamma   90.00
#
_symmetry.space_group_name_H-M   'P 1'
#
loop_
_entity.id
_entity.type
_entity.pdbx_description
1 polymer ?
#
loop_
_entity_poly.entity_id
_entity_poly.type
_entity_poly.pdbx_seq_one_letter_code
_entity_poly.pdbx_strand_id
1 'polypeptide(L)' 'MNELSKLNDVELKNKLASLKEDLEDVENERSFIFKQSGMHVSSGKIVAQMEEFDAEIKKLNKSITECDEEINGRNR' A
#
# COMPACT_ATOMS: atom_id res chain seq x y z
N MET A 1 -18.73 0.85 -10.41
CA MET A 1 -19.12 -0.47 -9.88
C MET A 1 -17.97 -0.96 -9.02
N ASN A 2 -18.21 -1.24 -7.74
CA ASN A 2 -17.16 -1.63 -6.81
C ASN A 2 -16.63 -3.01 -7.22
N GLU A 3 -15.39 -3.12 -7.70
CA GLU A 3 -14.83 -4.44 -8.09
C GLU A 3 -14.72 -5.37 -6.87
N LEU A 4 -14.56 -4.78 -5.68
CA LEU A 4 -14.56 -5.49 -4.40
C LEU A 4 -15.89 -6.19 -4.11
N SER A 5 -17.03 -5.62 -4.53
CA SER A 5 -18.34 -6.22 -4.28
C SER A 5 -18.60 -7.49 -5.08
N LYS A 6 -17.74 -7.81 -6.06
CA LYS A 6 -17.82 -9.05 -6.85
C LYS A 6 -17.05 -10.21 -6.21
N LEU A 7 -16.15 -9.92 -5.29
CA LEU A 7 -15.32 -10.91 -4.61
C LEU A 7 -16.09 -11.56 -3.46
N ASN A 8 -15.86 -12.85 -3.21
CA ASN A 8 -16.36 -13.52 -2.03
C ASN A 8 -15.52 -13.18 -0.77
N ASP A 9 -15.97 -13.58 0.42
CA ASP A 9 -15.31 -13.18 1.66
C ASP A 9 -13.89 -13.74 1.81
N VAL A 10 -13.61 -14.92 1.26
CA VAL A 10 -12.25 -15.50 1.24
C VAL A 10 -11.36 -14.71 0.28
N GLU A 11 -11.86 -14.37 -0.91
CA GLU A 11 -11.16 -13.54 -1.87
C GLU A 11 -10.87 -12.14 -1.34
N LEU A 12 -11.82 -11.52 -0.64
CA LEU A 12 -11.64 -10.22 0.01
C LEU A 12 -10.58 -10.28 1.11
N LYS A 13 -10.61 -11.31 1.97
CA LYS A 13 -9.59 -11.50 3.01
C LYS A 13 -8.21 -11.74 2.42
N ASN A 14 -8.11 -12.55 1.36
CA ASN A 14 -6.85 -12.78 0.65
C ASN A 14 -6.35 -11.48 0.01
N LYS A 15 -7.23 -10.72 -0.64
CA LYS A 15 -6.87 -9.43 -1.23
C LYS A 15 -6.44 -8.42 -0.18
N LEU A 16 -7.11 -8.38 0.98
CA LEU A 16 -6.71 -7.55 2.12
C LEU A 16 -5.33 -7.95 2.65
N ALA A 17 -5.04 -9.26 2.74
CA ALA A 17 -3.74 -9.75 3.16
C ALA A 17 -2.65 -9.35 2.15
N SER A 18 -2.87 -9.56 0.85
CA SER A 18 -1.94 -9.15 -0.20
C SER A 18 -1.69 -7.63 -0.19
N LEU A 19 -2.73 -6.81 -0.06
CA LEU A 19 -2.57 -5.35 -0.01
C LEU A 19 -1.75 -4.89 1.21
N LYS A 20 -1.83 -5.62 2.34
CA LYS A 20 -1.03 -5.35 3.54
C LYS A 20 0.42 -5.78 3.37
N GLU A 21 0.66 -6.93 2.72
CA GLU A 21 2.00 -7.38 2.33
C GLU A 21 2.65 -6.38 1.38
N ASP A 22 1.94 -5.96 0.33
CA ASP A 22 2.39 -4.93 -0.61
C ASP A 22 2.76 -3.62 0.12
N LEU A 23 1.92 -3.19 1.08
CA LEU A 23 2.20 -1.99 1.88
C LEU A 23 3.48 -2.15 2.71
N GLU A 24 3.63 -3.28 3.39
CA GLU A 24 4.82 -3.58 4.19
C GLU A 24 6.08 -3.60 3.33
N ASP A 25 6.03 -4.21 2.15
CA ASP A 25 7.15 -4.25 1.21
C ASP A 25 7.57 -2.84 0.75
N VAL A 26 6.61 -1.99 0.40
CA VAL A 26 6.87 -0.60 0.00
C VAL A 26 7.45 0.22 1.15
N GLU A 27 6.92 0.07 2.36
CA GLU A 27 7.44 0.75 3.54
C GLU A 27 8.87 0.27 3.89
N ASN A 28 9.14 -1.03 3.74
CA ASN A 28 10.46 -1.62 3.93
C ASN A 28 11.46 -1.15 2.88
N GLU A 29 11.07 -1.12 1.60
CA GLU A 29 11.92 -0.61 0.51
C GLU A 29 12.27 0.87 0.74
N ARG A 30 11.25 1.70 1.03
CA ARG A 30 11.41 3.11 1.40
C ARG A 30 12.42 3.25 2.55
N SER A 31 12.20 2.49 3.62
CA SER A 31 13.05 2.48 4.81
C SER A 31 14.49 2.06 4.49
N PHE A 32 14.68 1.02 3.68
CA PHE A 32 15.98 0.51 3.28
C PHE A 32 16.76 1.53 2.44
N ILE A 33 16.12 2.11 1.42
CA ILE A 33 16.71 3.11 0.52
C ILE A 33 17.19 4.33 1.32
N PHE A 34 16.38 4.85 2.24
CA PHE A 34 16.75 6.04 3.01
C PHE A 34 17.70 5.76 4.19
N LYS A 35 17.73 4.51 4.69
CA LYS A 35 18.72 4.08 5.69
C LYS A 35 20.09 3.79 5.10
N GLN A 36 20.20 3.57 3.78
CA GLN A 36 21.47 3.37 3.10
C GLN A 36 22.27 4.70 3.05
N SER A 37 22.87 5.05 4.18
CA SER A 37 23.74 6.21 4.36
C SER A 37 24.93 6.09 3.39
N GLY A 38 24.93 6.91 2.34
CA GLY A 38 25.92 6.85 1.27
C GLY A 38 25.35 7.00 -0.15
N MET A 39 24.03 7.06 -0.32
CA MET A 39 23.45 7.26 -1.64
C MET A 39 23.78 8.68 -2.16
N HIS A 40 24.72 8.76 -3.11
CA HIS A 40 25.09 9.97 -3.85
C HIS A 40 24.05 10.28 -4.93
N VAL A 41 22.77 10.34 -4.54
CA VAL A 41 21.69 10.84 -5.40
C VAL A 41 21.49 12.31 -5.11
N SER A 42 21.26 13.08 -6.16
CA SER A 42 20.95 14.50 -6.02
C SER A 42 19.71 14.70 -5.15
N SER A 43 19.69 15.76 -4.36
CA SER A 43 18.58 16.04 -3.44
C SER A 43 17.21 16.06 -4.14
N GLY A 44 17.15 16.51 -5.40
CA GLY A 44 15.91 16.48 -6.18
C GLY A 44 15.42 15.07 -6.53
N LYS A 45 16.32 14.11 -6.74
CA LYS A 45 15.94 12.71 -7.02
C LYS A 45 15.45 11.99 -5.77
N ILE A 46 16.04 12.31 -4.60
CA ILE A 46 15.56 11.83 -3.29
C ILE A 46 14.12 12.29 -3.05
N VAL A 47 13.85 13.58 -3.25
CA VAL A 47 12.51 14.15 -3.03
C VAL A 47 11.47 13.50 -3.94
N ALA A 48 11.76 13.37 -5.24
CA ALA A 48 10.84 12.72 -6.17
C ALA A 48 10.55 11.26 -5.77
N GLN A 49 11.58 10.50 -5.38
CA GLN A 49 11.41 9.11 -4.95
C GLN A 49 10.62 8.99 -3.63
N MET A 50 10.80 9.94 -2.69
CA MET A 50 9.97 10.02 -1.49
C MET A 50 8.49 10.26 -1.83
N GLU A 51 8.22 11.18 -2.75
CA GLU A 51 6.86 11.48 -3.18
C GLU A 51 6.21 10.28 -3.89
N GLU A 52 6.97 9.52 -4.69
CA GLU A 52 6.51 8.27 -5.31
C GLU A 52 6.10 7.23 -4.27
N PHE A 53 6.97 6.99 -3.27
CA PHE A 53 6.64 6.07 -2.17
C PHE A 53 5.43 6.52 -1.37
N ASP A 54 5.37 7.80 -1.01
CA ASP A 54 4.27 8.35 -0.22
C ASP A 54 2.93 8.27 -1.00
N ALA A 55 2.97 8.46 -2.33
CA ALA A 55 1.80 8.30 -3.20
C ALA A 55 1.34 6.83 -3.28
N GLU A 56 2.27 5.88 -3.37
CA GLU A 56 1.98 4.45 -3.41
C GLU A 56 1.41 3.94 -2.09
N ILE A 57 2.05 4.29 -0.97
CA ILE A 57 1.57 4.03 0.40
C ILE A 57 0.15 4.56 0.58
N LYS A 58 -0.12 5.80 0.12
CA LYS A 58 -1.46 6.40 0.21
C LYS A 58 -2.49 5.62 -0.61
N LYS A 59 -2.12 5.15 -1.80
CA LYS A 59 -3.00 4.35 -2.66
C LYS A 59 -3.31 3.00 -2.01
N LEU A 60 -2.29 2.31 -1.50
CA LEU A 60 -2.43 1.02 -0.82
C LEU A 60 -3.31 1.15 0.43
N ASN A 61 -3.03 2.14 1.29
CA ASN A 61 -3.87 2.41 2.47
C ASN A 61 -5.33 2.69 2.11
N LYS A 62 -5.58 3.44 1.04
CA LYS A 62 -6.94 3.67 0.55
C LYS A 62 -7.60 2.34 0.14
N SER A 63 -6.92 1.53 -0.66
CA SER A 63 -7.44 0.23 -1.11
C SER A 63 -7.64 -0.77 0.04
N ILE A 64 -6.78 -0.75 1.06
CA ILE A 64 -6.95 -1.53 2.30
C ILE A 64 -8.23 -1.08 3.01
N THR A 65 -8.41 0.23 3.17
CA THR A 65 -9.61 0.80 3.83
C THR A 65 -10.88 0.40 3.08
N GLU A 66 -10.92 0.58 1.75
CA GLU A 66 -12.07 0.21 0.92
C GLU A 66 -12.38 -1.29 1.02
N CYS A 67 -11.34 -2.15 1.10
CA CYS A 67 -11.50 -3.59 1.26
C CYS A 67 -12.01 -3.98 2.66
N ASP A 68 -11.48 -3.34 3.71
CA ASP A 68 -11.89 -3.56 5.10
C ASP A 68 -13.34 -3.10 5.34
N GLU A 69 -13.73 -1.94 4.77
CA GLU A 69 -15.10 -1.43 4.79
C GLU A 69 -16.08 -2.38 4.09
N GLU A 70 -15.71 -2.95 2.94
CA GLU A 70 -16.53 -3.94 2.23
C GLU A 70 -16.71 -5.21 3.09
N ILE A 71 -15.64 -5.72 3.72
CA ILE A 71 -15.71 -6.89 4.61
C ILE A 71 -16.60 -6.60 5.82
N ASN A 72 -16.40 -5.46 6.48
CA ASN A 72 -17.18 -5.08 7.67
C ASN A 72 -18.64 -4.77 7.33
N GLY A 73 -18.90 -4.18 6.16
CA GLY A 73 -20.24 -3.90 5.66
C GLY A 73 -21.07 -5.15 5.42
N ARG A 74 -20.44 -6.27 5.07
CA ARG A 74 -21.10 -7.58 4.90
C ARG A 74 -21.42 -8.29 6.20
N ASN A 75 -20.65 -8.03 7.25
CA ASN A 75 -20.83 -8.64 8.57
C ASN A 75 -21.88 -7.90 9.44
N ARG A 76 -22.58 -6.91 8.88
CA ARG A 76 -23.52 -6.04 9.57
C ARG A 76 -24.96 -6.26 9.10
#